data_AF-A0A835UFI1-F1
#
_entry.id   AF-A0A835UFI1-F1
#
_cell.length_a   1.000
_cell.length_b   1.000
_cell.length_c   1.000
_cell.angle_alpha   90.00
_cell.angle_beta   90.00
_cell.angle_gamma   90.00
#
_symmetry.space_group_name_H-M   'P 1'
#
loop_
_entity.id
_entity.type
_entity.pdbx_description
1 polymer ?
#
loop_
_entity_poly.entity_id
_entity_poly.type
_entity_poly.pdbx_seq_one_letter_code
_entity_poly.pdbx_strand_id
1 'polypeptide(L)'
;MATSTKTKLIAKRSSKYLEEALYRRLFREGALLRALGRSSLSSSRAKACLQVGGQVSIRKLRDRKCFRPALKLQETMARRGMNLTLSDHAIQLDLVAKARGISDAEEYFMNLQESAKNHLTYGTLLNCYCKELKSDKAEALVEKKKELNFMSTAMAYNSLMMLYSKTHQPERIPNIIQEMKTNDILPDCFTYNIWMRSLAAKNDISGVERVFKR
;
A
#
# COMPACT_ATOMS: atom_id res chain seq x y z
N MET A 1 6.89 8.15 -45.41
CA MET A 1 6.69 8.29 -43.95
C MET A 1 5.50 7.50 -43.36
N ALA A 2 4.82 6.60 -44.09
CA ALA A 2 3.57 5.94 -43.64
C ALA A 2 3.74 4.56 -42.95
N THR A 3 4.95 3.98 -42.93
CA THR A 3 5.19 2.61 -42.43
C THR A 3 5.43 2.54 -40.91
N SER A 4 5.91 3.63 -40.28
CA SER A 4 6.19 3.70 -38.84
C SER A 4 4.90 3.82 -37.99
N THR A 5 3.83 4.40 -38.53
CA THR A 5 2.55 4.57 -37.84
C THR A 5 1.73 3.26 -37.81
N LYS A 6 1.78 2.46 -38.88
CA LYS A 6 1.09 1.16 -38.96
C LYS A 6 1.67 0.14 -37.98
N THR A 7 3.00 0.04 -37.86
CA THR A 7 3.67 -0.87 -36.91
C THR A 7 3.41 -0.48 -35.46
N LYS A 8 3.39 0.83 -35.13
CA LYS A 8 2.98 1.32 -33.81
C LYS A 8 1.52 0.97 -33.47
N LEU A 9 0.60 1.06 -34.45
CA LEU A 9 -0.81 0.68 -34.29
C LEU A 9 -0.98 -0.83 -34.09
N ILE A 10 -0.23 -1.66 -34.81
CA ILE A 10 -0.26 -3.12 -34.69
C ILE A 10 0.31 -3.57 -33.34
N ALA A 11 1.41 -2.96 -32.88
CA ALA A 11 1.98 -3.21 -31.56
C ALA A 11 1.04 -2.76 -30.41
N LYS A 12 0.33 -1.64 -30.58
CA LYS A 12 -0.72 -1.21 -29.64
C LYS A 12 -1.90 -2.18 -29.59
N ARG A 13 -2.33 -2.69 -30.75
CA ARG A 13 -3.41 -3.68 -30.85
C ARG A 13 -2.99 -5.01 -30.22
N SER A 14 -1.80 -5.53 -30.52
CA SER A 14 -1.31 -6.79 -29.95
C SER A 14 -1.13 -6.71 -28.43
N SER A 15 -0.59 -5.59 -27.92
CA SER A 15 -0.51 -5.34 -26.47
C SER A 15 -1.89 -5.31 -25.81
N LYS A 16 -2.88 -4.65 -26.43
CA LYS A 16 -4.26 -4.60 -25.95
C LYS A 16 -4.90 -6.00 -25.88
N TYR A 17 -4.71 -6.84 -26.90
CA TYR A 17 -5.23 -8.22 -26.90
C TYR A 17 -4.54 -9.11 -25.87
N LEU A 18 -3.22 -8.96 -25.68
CA LEU A 18 -2.48 -9.71 -24.67
C LEU A 18 -2.96 -9.36 -23.26
N GLU A 19 -3.20 -8.08 -23.02
CA GLU A 19 -3.75 -7.59 -21.78
C GLU A 19 -5.17 -8.10 -21.55
N GLU A 20 -6.04 -8.00 -22.55
CA GLU A 20 -7.42 -8.50 -22.48
C GLU A 20 -7.48 -10.01 -22.25
N ALA A 21 -6.57 -10.78 -22.85
CA ALA A 21 -6.42 -12.21 -22.63
C ALA A 21 -5.88 -12.54 -21.24
N LEU A 22 -4.88 -11.80 -20.75
CA LEU A 22 -4.37 -11.90 -19.38
C LEU A 22 -5.47 -11.56 -18.36
N TYR A 23 -6.27 -10.52 -18.61
CA TYR A 23 -7.45 -10.19 -17.82
C TYR A 23 -8.48 -11.32 -17.83
N ARG A 24 -8.85 -11.84 -18.99
CA ARG A 24 -9.76 -13.00 -19.09
C ARG A 24 -9.22 -14.26 -18.40
N ARG A 25 -7.91 -14.34 -18.17
CA ARG A 25 -7.23 -15.44 -17.47
C ARG A 25 -7.16 -15.20 -15.96
N LEU A 26 -6.87 -13.96 -15.52
CA LEU A 26 -6.90 -13.51 -14.11
C LEU A 26 -8.33 -13.57 -13.55
N PHE A 27 -9.30 -13.07 -14.31
CA PHE A 27 -10.73 -13.21 -13.99
C PHE A 27 -11.29 -14.61 -14.26
N ARG A 28 -10.49 -15.57 -14.75
CA ARG A 28 -10.90 -16.98 -14.89
C ARG A 28 -10.82 -17.74 -13.56
N GLU A 29 -10.04 -17.24 -12.60
CA GLU A 29 -10.01 -17.74 -11.22
C GLU A 29 -11.24 -17.26 -10.41
N GLY A 30 -11.91 -16.19 -10.84
CA GLY A 30 -13.26 -15.84 -10.39
C GLY A 30 -14.30 -16.49 -11.31
N ALA A 31 -14.98 -17.53 -10.85
CA ALA A 31 -15.84 -18.46 -11.62
C ALA A 31 -17.00 -17.86 -12.49
N LEU A 32 -17.10 -16.55 -12.71
CA LEU A 32 -18.32 -15.88 -13.22
C LEU A 32 -18.31 -15.51 -14.72
N LEU A 33 -17.17 -15.41 -15.39
CA LEU A 33 -17.13 -15.01 -16.81
C LEU A 33 -17.76 -16.03 -17.77
N ARG A 34 -17.95 -17.29 -17.34
CA ARG A 34 -18.66 -18.32 -18.13
C ARG A 34 -20.17 -18.26 -17.94
N ALA A 35 -20.67 -17.79 -16.80
CA ALA A 35 -22.08 -17.83 -16.46
C ALA A 35 -22.88 -16.62 -17.00
N LEU A 36 -22.23 -15.47 -17.20
CA LEU A 36 -22.88 -14.26 -17.68
C LEU A 36 -22.46 -14.00 -19.13
N GLY A 37 -23.36 -14.34 -20.06
CA GLY A 37 -23.24 -13.97 -21.47
C GLY A 37 -23.01 -12.46 -21.65
N ARG A 38 -22.50 -12.07 -22.81
CA ARG A 38 -22.03 -10.70 -23.15
C ARG A 38 -23.07 -9.57 -22.96
N SER A 39 -24.34 -9.90 -22.67
CA SER A 39 -25.48 -8.98 -22.65
C SER A 39 -25.91 -8.49 -21.26
N SER A 40 -25.35 -8.97 -20.14
CA SER A 40 -25.85 -8.64 -18.79
C SER A 40 -24.90 -7.83 -17.89
N LEU A 41 -24.07 -6.95 -18.46
CA LEU A 41 -23.24 -5.99 -17.69
C LEU A 41 -24.04 -4.84 -17.03
N SER A 42 -25.36 -4.80 -17.18
CA SER A 42 -26.23 -3.76 -16.58
C SER A 42 -26.67 -4.07 -15.15
N SER A 43 -26.53 -5.31 -14.68
CA SER A 43 -26.94 -5.68 -13.32
C SER A 43 -25.91 -5.21 -12.28
N SER A 44 -26.37 -4.48 -11.26
CA SER A 44 -25.57 -4.04 -10.09
C SER A 44 -24.77 -5.19 -9.47
N ARG A 45 -25.36 -6.40 -9.45
CA ARG A 45 -24.75 -7.61 -8.91
C ARG A 45 -23.56 -8.11 -9.74
N ALA A 46 -23.62 -7.99 -11.07
CA ALA A 46 -22.52 -8.38 -11.96
C ALA A 46 -21.31 -7.43 -11.81
N LYS A 47 -21.55 -6.11 -11.64
CA LYS A 47 -20.51 -5.13 -11.36
C LYS A 47 -19.82 -5.38 -10.02
N ALA A 48 -20.59 -5.68 -8.98
CA ALA A 48 -20.05 -6.01 -7.66
C ALA A 48 -19.15 -7.27 -7.69
N CYS A 49 -19.58 -8.34 -8.37
CA CYS A 49 -18.74 -9.54 -8.49
C CYS A 49 -17.44 -9.30 -9.28
N LEU A 50 -17.50 -8.50 -10.35
CA LEU A 50 -16.32 -8.10 -11.13
C LEU A 50 -15.38 -7.21 -10.30
N GLN A 51 -15.93 -6.33 -9.47
CA GLN A 51 -15.15 -5.52 -8.54
C GLN A 51 -14.40 -6.41 -7.55
N VAL A 52 -15.08 -7.35 -6.89
CA VAL A 52 -14.46 -8.27 -5.92
C VAL A 52 -13.36 -9.11 -6.58
N GLY A 53 -13.63 -9.71 -7.74
CA GLY A 53 -12.63 -10.50 -8.47
C GLY A 53 -11.42 -9.67 -8.96
N GLY A 54 -11.67 -8.41 -9.35
CA GLY A 54 -10.62 -7.46 -9.74
C GLY A 54 -9.72 -7.12 -8.57
N GLN A 55 -10.27 -6.84 -7.39
CA GLN A 55 -9.49 -6.53 -6.19
C GLN A 55 -8.67 -7.72 -5.68
N VAL A 56 -9.23 -8.94 -5.74
CA VAL A 56 -8.47 -10.16 -5.42
C VAL A 56 -7.29 -10.34 -6.36
N SER A 57 -7.49 -10.08 -7.66
CA SER A 57 -6.43 -10.12 -8.66
C SER A 57 -5.36 -9.06 -8.39
N ILE A 58 -5.75 -7.84 -8.00
CA ILE A 58 -4.84 -6.76 -7.62
C ILE A 58 -3.99 -7.16 -6.40
N ARG A 59 -4.59 -7.72 -5.35
CA ARG A 59 -3.85 -8.22 -4.17
C ARG A 59 -2.83 -9.29 -4.57
N LYS A 60 -3.24 -10.27 -5.37
CA LYS A 60 -2.35 -11.32 -5.87
C LYS A 60 -1.21 -10.79 -6.73
N LEU A 61 -1.46 -9.78 -7.56
CA LEU A 61 -0.43 -9.12 -8.37
C LEU A 61 0.52 -8.28 -7.50
N ARG A 62 0.02 -7.64 -6.45
CA ARG A 62 0.83 -6.92 -5.45
C ARG A 62 1.78 -7.86 -4.73
N ASP A 63 1.30 -9.02 -4.30
CA ASP A 63 2.11 -10.02 -3.59
C ASP A 63 3.20 -10.60 -4.52
N ARG A 64 2.91 -10.68 -5.83
CA ARG A 64 3.88 -11.04 -6.89
C ARG A 64 4.79 -9.89 -7.34
N LYS A 65 4.75 -8.72 -6.67
CA LYS A 65 5.50 -7.49 -7.00
C LYS A 65 5.28 -6.98 -8.43
N CYS A 66 4.19 -7.38 -9.08
CA CYS A 66 3.81 -6.98 -10.43
C CYS A 66 3.01 -5.66 -10.38
N PHE A 67 3.66 -4.57 -9.98
CA PHE A 67 2.98 -3.29 -9.72
C PHE A 67 2.43 -2.62 -10.99
N ARG A 68 3.16 -2.70 -12.12
CA ARG A 68 2.69 -2.12 -13.40
C ARG A 68 1.41 -2.80 -13.92
N PRO A 69 1.31 -4.15 -14.00
CA PRO A 69 0.06 -4.82 -14.33
C PRO A 69 -1.07 -4.53 -13.34
N ALA A 70 -0.78 -4.47 -12.03
CA ALA A 70 -1.78 -4.16 -11.01
C ALA A 70 -2.37 -2.76 -11.19
N LEU A 71 -1.52 -1.76 -11.49
CA LEU A 71 -1.96 -0.39 -11.71
C LEU A 71 -2.81 -0.28 -12.98
N LYS A 72 -2.41 -0.97 -14.05
CA LYS A 72 -3.17 -0.99 -15.30
C LYS A 72 -4.54 -1.65 -15.12
N LEU A 73 -4.60 -2.75 -14.35
CA LEU A 73 -5.84 -3.40 -13.96
C LEU A 73 -6.75 -2.40 -13.23
N GLN A 74 -6.20 -1.65 -12.30
CA GLN A 74 -6.96 -0.66 -11.56
C GLN A 74 -7.51 0.48 -12.43
N GLU A 75 -6.71 1.03 -13.35
CA GLU A 75 -7.19 2.04 -14.29
C GLU A 75 -8.35 1.50 -15.15
N THR A 76 -8.29 0.24 -15.57
CA THR A 76 -9.39 -0.39 -16.31
C THR A 76 -10.64 -0.60 -15.45
N MET A 77 -10.49 -0.89 -14.15
CA MET A 77 -11.60 -0.99 -13.20
C MET A 77 -12.26 0.38 -12.99
N ALA A 78 -11.45 1.44 -12.86
CA ALA A 78 -11.94 2.82 -12.74
C ALA A 78 -12.70 3.27 -14.00
N ARG A 79 -12.18 3.01 -15.22
CA ARG A 79 -12.87 3.33 -16.48
C ARG A 79 -14.22 2.62 -16.64
N ARG A 80 -14.39 1.47 -15.98
CA ARG A 80 -15.65 0.71 -15.98
C ARG A 80 -16.63 1.16 -14.90
N GLY A 81 -16.29 2.21 -14.14
CA GLY A 81 -17.13 2.75 -13.08
C GLY A 81 -17.24 1.82 -11.87
N MET A 82 -16.20 1.03 -11.58
CA MET A 82 -16.14 0.24 -10.35
C MET A 82 -15.67 1.13 -9.21
N ASN A 83 -16.49 1.28 -8.17
CA ASN A 83 -16.14 2.08 -7.00
C ASN A 83 -15.10 1.34 -6.15
N LEU A 84 -14.09 2.05 -5.67
CA LEU A 84 -13.10 1.49 -4.76
C LEU A 84 -13.66 1.49 -3.34
N THR A 85 -13.47 0.41 -2.59
CA THR A 85 -13.78 0.42 -1.15
C THR A 85 -12.72 1.21 -0.40
N LEU A 86 -13.01 1.59 0.86
CA LEU A 86 -12.03 2.26 1.73
C LEU A 86 -10.70 1.47 1.83
N SER A 87 -10.77 0.14 1.86
CA SER A 87 -9.58 -0.72 1.89
C SER A 87 -8.84 -0.76 0.54
N ASP A 88 -9.55 -0.64 -0.58
CA ASP A 88 -8.96 -0.63 -1.91
C ASP A 88 -8.20 0.67 -2.18
N HIS A 89 -8.63 1.80 -1.60
CA HIS A 89 -7.88 3.06 -1.68
C HIS A 89 -6.52 2.96 -1.01
N ALA A 90 -6.41 2.26 0.14
CA ALA A 90 -5.14 1.99 0.79
C ALA A 90 -4.24 1.09 -0.07
N ILE A 91 -4.80 0.04 -0.68
CA ILE A 91 -4.05 -0.84 -1.59
C ILE A 91 -3.54 -0.06 -2.80
N GLN A 92 -4.38 0.81 -3.37
CA GLN A 92 -3.99 1.62 -4.51
C GLN A 92 -2.87 2.59 -4.15
N LEU A 93 -2.93 3.20 -2.97
CA LEU A 93 -1.88 4.09 -2.51
C LEU A 93 -0.52 3.36 -2.44
N ASP A 94 -0.48 2.15 -1.87
CA ASP A 94 0.73 1.31 -1.85
C ASP A 94 1.21 0.94 -3.26
N LEU A 95 0.29 0.65 -4.18
CA LEU A 95 0.61 0.32 -5.57
C LEU A 95 1.16 1.51 -6.34
N VAL A 96 0.55 2.69 -6.23
CA VAL A 96 1.02 3.91 -6.86
C VAL A 96 2.41 4.28 -6.33
N ALA A 97 2.59 4.22 -5.01
CA ALA A 97 3.88 4.49 -4.37
C ALA A 97 5.00 3.59 -4.92
N LYS A 98 4.72 2.29 -5.10
CA LYS A 98 5.72 1.33 -5.61
C LYS A 98 5.89 1.34 -7.13
N ALA A 99 4.86 1.72 -7.88
CA ALA A 99 4.89 1.70 -9.34
C ALA A 99 5.43 2.99 -9.97
N ARG A 100 5.05 4.14 -9.39
CA ARG A 100 5.32 5.48 -9.92
C ARG A 100 6.13 6.35 -8.97
N GLY A 101 6.24 5.96 -7.70
CA GLY A 101 6.99 6.69 -6.68
C GLY A 101 6.08 7.39 -5.68
N ILE A 102 6.69 7.91 -4.62
CA ILE A 102 5.99 8.52 -3.50
C ILE A 102 5.28 9.83 -3.87
N SER A 103 5.79 10.62 -4.81
CA SER A 103 5.18 11.90 -5.22
C SER A 103 3.78 11.70 -5.80
N ASP A 104 3.62 10.73 -6.71
CA ASP A 104 2.31 10.36 -7.27
C ASP A 104 1.37 9.78 -6.21
N ALA A 105 1.92 9.09 -5.21
CA ALA A 105 1.13 8.57 -4.09
C ALA A 105 0.62 9.70 -3.19
N GLU A 106 1.44 10.73 -2.93
CA GLU A 106 1.03 11.93 -2.21
C GLU A 106 -0.09 12.66 -2.96
N GLU A 107 0.06 12.86 -4.28
CA GLU A 107 -0.98 13.47 -5.12
C GLU A 107 -2.28 12.66 -5.08
N TYR A 108 -2.19 11.34 -5.22
CA TYR A 108 -3.36 10.46 -5.08
C TYR A 108 -4.02 10.62 -3.71
N PHE A 109 -3.24 10.68 -2.63
CA PHE A 109 -3.78 10.86 -1.28
C PHE A 109 -4.46 12.22 -1.08
N MET A 110 -3.91 13.29 -1.65
CA MET A 110 -4.52 14.63 -1.57
C MET A 110 -5.83 14.71 -2.36
N ASN A 111 -5.91 14.02 -3.49
CA ASN A 111 -7.10 13.94 -4.33
C ASN A 111 -8.20 13.02 -3.76
N LEU A 112 -7.92 12.25 -2.70
CA LEU A 112 -8.96 11.45 -2.02
C LEU A 112 -9.95 12.35 -1.30
N GLN A 113 -11.24 11.99 -1.39
CA GLN A 113 -12.27 12.56 -0.53
C GLN A 113 -11.92 12.31 0.94
N GLU A 114 -12.22 13.28 1.82
CA GLU A 114 -11.91 13.18 3.24
C GLU A 114 -12.57 11.95 3.89
N SER A 115 -13.77 11.57 3.43
CA SER A 115 -14.47 10.34 3.83
C SER A 115 -13.72 9.04 3.50
N ALA A 116 -12.81 9.07 2.51
CA ALA A 116 -11.99 7.94 2.12
C ALA A 116 -10.64 7.88 2.89
N LYS A 117 -10.24 8.97 3.55
CA LYS A 117 -9.00 9.08 4.33
C LYS A 117 -9.18 8.47 5.72
N ASN A 118 -8.99 7.17 5.81
CA ASN A 118 -9.09 6.40 7.06
C ASN A 118 -7.71 6.00 7.63
N HIS A 119 -7.72 5.35 8.80
CA HIS A 119 -6.53 4.79 9.44
C HIS A 119 -5.68 3.90 8.51
N LEU A 120 -6.29 3.18 7.55
CA LEU A 120 -5.57 2.33 6.59
C LEU A 120 -4.80 3.15 5.55
N THR A 121 -5.42 4.19 4.97
CA THR A 121 -4.76 5.07 3.99
C THR A 121 -3.61 5.84 4.62
N TYR A 122 -3.83 6.42 5.81
CA TYR A 122 -2.78 7.08 6.60
C TYR A 122 -1.66 6.10 7.01
N GLY A 123 -2.00 4.89 7.45
CA GLY A 123 -1.02 3.85 7.77
C GLY A 123 -0.20 3.40 6.55
N THR A 124 -0.84 3.30 5.38
CA THR A 124 -0.16 2.96 4.14
C THR A 124 0.80 4.07 3.70
N LEU A 125 0.36 5.32 3.74
CA LEU A 125 1.21 6.46 3.41
C LEU A 125 2.43 6.53 4.33
N LEU A 126 2.23 6.31 5.64
CA LEU A 126 3.32 6.25 6.61
C LEU A 126 4.33 5.14 6.25
N ASN A 127 3.86 3.92 5.96
CA ASN A 127 4.73 2.82 5.54
C ASN A 127 5.52 3.17 4.26
N CYS A 128 4.90 3.88 3.31
CA CYS A 128 5.58 4.36 2.12
C CYS A 128 6.69 5.38 2.46
N TYR A 129 6.42 6.37 3.32
CA TYR A 129 7.45 7.31 3.78
C TYR A 129 8.58 6.63 4.54
N CYS A 130 8.27 5.66 5.41
CA CYS A 130 9.27 4.90 6.15
C CYS A 130 10.20 4.09 5.23
N LYS A 131 9.70 3.61 4.09
CA LYS A 131 10.50 2.89 3.08
C LYS A 131 11.40 3.80 2.26
N GLU A 132 10.89 4.97 1.91
CA GLU A 132 11.62 6.00 1.15
C GLU A 132 12.51 6.89 2.04
N LEU A 133 12.61 6.59 3.34
CA LEU A 133 13.43 7.30 4.33
C LEU A 133 13.13 8.80 4.46
N LYS A 134 11.88 9.21 4.18
CA LYS A 134 11.45 10.61 4.34
C LYS A 134 11.03 10.89 5.79
N SER A 135 12.01 11.11 6.67
CA SER A 135 11.81 11.42 8.10
C SER A 135 10.81 12.55 8.33
N ASP A 136 11.04 13.70 7.72
CA ASP A 136 10.32 14.94 8.05
C ASP A 136 8.83 14.82 7.72
N LYS A 137 8.52 14.21 6.56
CA LYS A 137 7.14 13.94 6.14
C LYS A 137 6.48 12.85 6.98
N ALA A 138 7.24 11.84 7.40
CA ALA A 138 6.72 10.78 8.25
C ALA A 138 6.36 11.33 9.64
N GLU A 139 7.18 12.18 10.22
CA GLU A 139 6.92 12.84 11.51
C GLU A 139 5.66 13.72 11.44
N ALA A 140 5.57 14.59 10.44
CA ALA A 140 4.37 15.42 10.23
C ALA A 140 3.09 14.57 10.06
N LEU A 141 3.19 13.43 9.37
CA LEU A 141 2.06 12.53 9.19
C LEU A 141 1.69 11.80 10.49
N VAL A 142 2.67 11.46 11.32
CA VAL A 142 2.45 10.82 12.63
C VAL A 142 1.71 11.78 13.56
N GLU A 143 2.14 13.03 13.65
CA GLU A 143 1.46 14.03 14.48
C GLU A 143 0.01 14.23 14.01
N LYS A 144 -0.22 14.34 12.71
CA LYS A 144 -1.58 14.37 12.16
C LYS A 144 -2.39 13.10 12.48
N LYS A 145 -1.77 11.92 12.46
CA LYS A 145 -2.45 10.67 12.87
C LYS A 145 -2.76 10.64 14.36
N LYS A 146 -1.95 11.27 15.22
CA LYS A 146 -2.21 11.40 16.65
C LYS A 146 -3.40 12.32 16.90
N GLU A 147 -3.44 13.48 16.25
CA GLU A 147 -4.59 14.41 16.30
C GLU A 147 -5.91 13.73 15.90
N LEU A 148 -5.86 12.86 14.89
CA LEU A 148 -7.02 12.10 14.41
C LEU A 148 -7.30 10.81 15.20
N ASN A 149 -6.55 10.54 16.28
CA ASN A 149 -6.63 9.30 17.06
C ASN A 149 -6.49 8.00 16.23
N PHE A 150 -5.74 8.06 15.13
CA PHE A 150 -5.46 6.93 14.24
C PHE A 150 -4.15 6.18 14.58
N MET A 151 -3.48 6.56 15.67
CA MET A 151 -2.27 5.91 16.19
C MET A 151 -2.59 4.75 17.17
N SER A 152 -3.63 3.97 16.88
CA SER A 152 -4.08 2.88 17.75
C SER A 152 -3.38 1.53 17.53
N THR A 153 -2.39 1.44 16.64
CA THR A 153 -1.80 0.16 16.22
C THR A 153 -0.29 0.12 16.42
N ALA A 154 0.21 -0.99 16.98
CA ALA A 154 1.64 -1.24 17.15
C ALA A 154 2.42 -1.18 15.82
N MET A 155 1.79 -1.57 14.70
CA MET A 155 2.40 -1.49 13.37
C MET A 155 2.82 -0.06 12.95
N ALA A 156 2.06 0.96 13.35
CA ALA A 156 2.40 2.35 13.03
C ALA A 156 3.67 2.79 13.76
N TYR A 157 3.77 2.48 15.06
CA TYR A 157 4.95 2.74 15.87
C TYR A 157 6.18 1.95 15.39
N ASN A 158 5.99 0.67 15.05
CA ASN A 158 7.06 -0.16 14.50
C ASN A 158 7.63 0.39 13.19
N SER A 159 6.77 0.94 12.32
CA SER A 159 7.20 1.57 11.08
C SER A 159 8.04 2.82 11.35
N LEU A 160 7.61 3.64 12.32
CA LEU A 160 8.33 4.83 12.75
C LEU A 160 9.69 4.50 13.40
N MET A 161 9.74 3.51 14.28
CA MET A 161 11.00 3.05 14.89
C MET A 161 11.98 2.52 13.83
N MET A 162 11.48 1.80 12.83
CA MET A 162 12.31 1.32 11.72
C MET A 162 12.89 2.48 10.91
N LEU A 163 12.10 3.54 10.69
CA LEU A 163 12.57 4.76 10.04
C LEU A 163 13.70 5.41 10.85
N TYR A 164 13.50 5.66 12.15
CA TYR A 164 14.54 6.23 13.02
C TYR A 164 15.82 5.38 13.10
N SER A 165 15.67 4.06 13.11
CA SER A 165 16.80 3.14 13.07
C SER A 165 17.62 3.30 11.77
N LYS A 166 16.96 3.53 10.64
CA LYS A 166 17.61 3.72 9.34
C LYS A 166 18.12 5.14 9.08
N THR A 167 17.54 6.17 9.72
CA THR A 167 17.99 7.57 9.60
C THR A 167 19.06 7.93 10.63
N HIS A 168 19.69 6.94 11.27
CA HIS A 168 20.73 7.10 12.28
C HIS A 168 20.29 7.90 13.53
N GLN A 169 18.99 7.89 13.86
CA GLN A 169 18.44 8.54 15.05
C GLN A 169 17.80 7.56 16.06
N PRO A 170 18.46 6.44 16.43
CA PRO A 170 17.83 5.42 17.28
C PRO A 170 17.64 5.86 18.74
N GLU A 171 18.25 6.97 19.17
CA GLU A 171 17.98 7.59 20.48
C GLU A 171 16.53 8.05 20.67
N ARG A 172 15.77 8.23 19.58
CA ARG A 172 14.33 8.51 19.65
C ARG A 172 13.48 7.27 19.94
N ILE A 173 14.00 6.06 19.71
CA ILE A 173 13.25 4.80 19.83
C ILE A 173 12.73 4.54 21.26
N PRO A 174 13.49 4.76 22.35
CA PRO A 174 12.99 4.62 23.71
C PRO A 174 11.78 5.51 24.02
N ASN A 175 11.76 6.75 23.50
CA ASN A 175 10.64 7.67 23.68
C ASN A 175 9.39 7.15 23.00
N ILE A 176 9.53 6.58 21.80
CA ILE A 176 8.41 5.93 21.09
C ILE A 176 7.86 4.74 21.88
N ILE A 177 8.71 3.92 22.48
CA ILE A 177 8.24 2.80 23.32
C ILE A 177 7.51 3.29 24.57
N GLN A 178 8.00 4.37 25.18
CA GLN A 178 7.32 4.98 26.31
C GLN A 178 5.95 5.53 25.89
N GLU A 179 5.87 6.19 24.74
CA GLU A 179 4.63 6.68 24.16
C GLU A 179 3.63 5.55 23.85
N MET A 180 4.11 4.40 23.36
CA MET A 180 3.26 3.21 23.17
C MET A 180 2.64 2.78 24.50
N LYS A 181 3.45 2.73 25.58
CA LYS A 181 2.97 2.35 26.92
C LYS A 181 1.98 3.35 27.50
N THR A 182 2.19 4.65 27.33
CA THR A 182 1.26 5.68 27.82
C THR A 182 -0.07 5.69 27.08
N ASN A 183 -0.08 5.20 25.84
CA ASN A 183 -1.29 5.07 25.02
C ASN A 183 -1.93 3.67 25.14
N ASP A 184 -1.54 2.86 26.13
CA ASP A 184 -2.02 1.49 26.35
C ASP A 184 -1.83 0.54 25.15
N ILE A 185 -0.80 0.79 24.33
CA ILE A 185 -0.43 -0.05 23.19
C ILE A 185 0.75 -0.93 23.58
N LEU A 186 0.51 -2.24 23.61
CA LEU A 186 1.53 -3.22 23.96
C LEU A 186 2.63 -3.30 22.88
N PRO A 187 3.91 -3.17 23.26
CA PRO A 187 5.02 -3.44 22.35
C PRO A 187 5.10 -4.92 21.97
N ASP A 188 4.99 -5.22 20.67
CA ASP A 188 5.16 -6.59 20.15
C ASP A 188 6.63 -7.05 20.16
N CYS A 189 6.87 -8.35 19.98
CA CYS A 189 8.23 -8.91 19.77
C CYS A 189 8.98 -8.19 18.64
N PHE A 190 8.27 -7.76 17.59
CA PHE A 190 8.85 -7.01 16.49
C PHE A 190 9.41 -5.64 16.92
N THR A 191 8.72 -4.97 17.85
CA THR A 191 9.11 -3.70 18.47
C THR A 191 10.45 -3.85 19.17
N TYR A 192 10.57 -4.85 20.06
CA TYR A 192 11.80 -5.14 20.79
C TYR A 192 12.94 -5.55 19.86
N ASN A 193 12.64 -6.33 18.81
CA ASN A 193 13.63 -6.68 17.79
C ASN A 193 14.18 -5.46 17.05
N ILE A 194 13.33 -4.49 16.68
CA ILE A 194 13.80 -3.24 16.07
C ILE A 194 14.69 -2.46 17.05
N TRP A 195 14.27 -2.38 18.32
CA TRP A 195 15.03 -1.67 19.34
C TRP A 195 16.43 -2.27 19.54
N MET A 196 16.50 -3.59 19.75
CA MET A 196 17.77 -4.31 19.89
C MET A 196 18.66 -4.15 18.66
N ARG A 197 18.11 -4.26 17.45
CA ARG A 197 18.88 -4.04 16.20
C ARG A 197 19.46 -2.63 16.12
N SER A 198 18.71 -1.62 16.56
CA SER A 198 19.18 -0.24 16.56
C SER A 198 20.31 0.01 17.57
N LEU A 199 20.26 -0.64 18.73
CA LEU A 199 21.30 -0.56 19.76
C LEU A 199 22.56 -1.31 19.33
N ALA A 200 22.39 -2.49 18.72
CA ALA A 200 23.48 -3.26 18.12
C ALA A 200 24.19 -2.45 17.02
N ALA A 201 23.45 -1.71 16.20
CA ALA A 201 24.04 -0.82 15.18
C ALA A 201 24.87 0.34 15.79
N LYS A 202 24.64 0.70 17.06
CA LYS A 202 25.44 1.67 17.83
C LYS A 202 26.52 1.01 18.70
N ASN A 203 26.74 -0.30 18.58
CA ASN A 203 27.63 -1.09 19.45
C ASN A 203 27.27 -1.03 20.95
N ASP A 204 26.02 -0.71 21.30
CA ASP A 204 25.56 -0.73 22.71
C ASP A 204 25.03 -2.12 23.09
N ILE A 205 25.95 -3.05 23.35
CA ILE A 205 25.63 -4.44 23.75
C ILE A 205 24.94 -4.48 25.13
N SER A 206 25.34 -3.59 26.05
CA SER A 206 24.72 -3.48 27.37
C SER A 206 23.24 -3.08 27.27
N GLY A 207 22.92 -2.14 26.39
CA GLY A 207 21.55 -1.76 26.08
C GLY A 207 20.72 -2.93 25.53
N VAL A 208 21.29 -3.73 24.63
CA VAL A 208 20.63 -4.93 24.09
C VAL A 208 20.31 -5.92 25.21
N GLU A 209 21.24 -6.22 26.11
CA GLU A 209 20.97 -7.11 27.25
C GLU A 209 19.87 -6.61 28.17
N ARG A 210 19.83 -5.30 28.44
CA ARG A 210 18.75 -4.70 29.25
C ARG A 210 17.38 -4.86 28.60
N VAL A 211 17.31 -4.72 27.28
CA VAL A 211 16.07 -4.92 26.52
C VAL A 211 15.68 -6.40 26.48
N PHE A 212 16.65 -7.30 26.37
CA PHE A 212 16.42 -8.74 26.32
C PHE A 212 15.94 -9.34 27.67
N LYS A 213 16.42 -8.79 28.78
CA LYS A 213 16.07 -9.24 30.15
C LYS A 213 14.69 -8.73 30.63
N ARG A 214 13.96 -7.98 29.80
CA ARG A 214 12.73 -7.27 30.16
C ARG A 214 11.49 -8.04 29.72
#